data_AF-A0A7Y6UGJ8-F1
#
_entry.id   AF-A0A7Y6UGJ8-F1
#
_cell.length_a   1.000
_cell.length_b   1.000
_cell.length_c   1.000
_cell.angle_alpha   90.00
_cell.angle_beta   90.00
_cell.angle_gamma   90.00
#
_symmetry.space_group_name_H-M   'P 1'
#
loop_
_entity.id
_entity.type
_entity.pdbx_description
1 polymer ?
#
loop_
_entity_poly.entity_id
_entity_poly.type
_entity_poly.pdbx_seq_one_letter_code
_entity_poly.pdbx_strand_id
1 'polypeptide(L)'
;MSRLAIAVLVVAACSRTDSAPKPAPEPMHVEKAPAGFSIEARIDGAPTTWAEDVFDRVEHHAVANNRGQPRDTWSLRDLVHAMVGANARVVAVVGATKQAITPEAWADASRTPVVHRTGRGGLKFRWADASGKWDEESVNDVVALEIVR
;
A
#
# COMPACT_ATOMS: atom_id res chain seq x y z
N MET A 1 31.85 86.51 -19.41
CA MET A 1 32.73 85.42 -19.89
C MET A 1 33.28 84.69 -18.68
N SER A 2 32.95 83.40 -18.60
CA SER A 2 33.54 82.27 -17.83
C SER A 2 34.47 82.54 -16.64
N ARG A 3 34.12 81.95 -15.48
CA ARG A 3 34.90 80.93 -14.72
C ARG A 3 34.21 80.68 -13.36
N LEU A 4 33.45 79.59 -13.25
CA LEU A 4 33.84 78.26 -12.74
C LEU A 4 33.92 78.19 -11.21
N ALA A 5 32.89 77.58 -10.61
CA ALA A 5 32.85 77.09 -9.24
C ALA A 5 33.41 75.66 -9.18
N ILE A 6 34.18 75.32 -8.14
CA ILE A 6 34.45 73.94 -7.75
C ILE A 6 34.30 73.87 -6.23
N ALA A 7 33.16 73.31 -5.79
CA ALA A 7 32.92 72.89 -4.42
C ALA A 7 33.33 71.42 -4.29
N VAL A 8 34.15 71.13 -3.29
CA VAL A 8 34.60 69.79 -2.91
C VAL A 8 33.42 69.05 -2.28
N LEU A 9 32.97 67.96 -2.91
CA LEU A 9 31.98 67.05 -2.36
C LEU A 9 32.69 65.76 -1.92
N VAL A 10 32.73 65.54 -0.61
CA VAL A 10 33.17 64.29 0.03
C VAL A 10 32.02 63.28 -0.10
N VAL A 11 32.24 62.19 -0.85
CA VAL A 11 31.30 61.07 -0.91
C VAL A 11 31.86 59.93 -0.06
N ALA A 12 31.12 59.62 1.00
CA ALA A 12 31.33 58.49 1.90
C ALA A 12 31.30 57.16 1.13
N ALA A 13 32.31 56.33 1.36
CA ALA A 13 32.36 54.96 0.89
C ALA A 13 31.37 54.10 1.69
N CYS A 14 30.20 53.81 1.11
CA CYS A 14 29.33 52.74 1.58
C CYS A 14 29.87 51.41 1.06
N SER A 15 30.60 50.67 1.91
CA SER A 15 30.93 49.27 1.68
C SER A 15 29.63 48.46 1.59
N ARG A 16 29.24 48.06 0.38
CA ARG A 16 28.22 47.03 0.15
C ARG A 16 28.78 45.69 0.61
N THR A 17 28.18 45.13 1.65
CA THR A 17 28.38 43.74 2.06
C THR A 17 27.81 42.82 0.99
N ASP A 18 28.70 42.14 0.29
CA ASP A 18 28.41 41.03 -0.61
C ASP A 18 27.74 39.91 0.20
N SER A 19 26.42 39.74 0.04
CA SER A 19 25.73 38.58 0.58
C SER A 19 25.84 37.47 -0.46
N ALA A 20 26.69 36.49 -0.18
CA ALA A 20 26.80 35.29 -0.98
C ALA A 20 25.40 34.66 -1.20
N PRO A 21 25.12 34.09 -2.40
CA PRO A 21 23.86 33.41 -2.65
C PRO A 21 23.70 32.23 -1.69
N LYS A 22 22.57 32.19 -0.97
CA LYS A 22 22.12 31.02 -0.22
C LYS A 22 22.10 29.81 -1.17
N PRO A 23 22.75 28.68 -0.86
CA PRO A 23 22.62 27.49 -1.69
C PRO A 23 21.15 27.09 -1.76
N ALA A 24 20.65 26.87 -2.97
CA ALA A 24 19.31 26.34 -3.20
C ALA A 24 19.19 25.02 -2.41
N PRO A 25 18.05 24.75 -1.74
CA PRO A 25 17.83 23.43 -1.18
C PRO A 25 17.99 22.42 -2.31
N GLU A 26 18.83 21.41 -2.08
CA GLU A 26 18.94 20.25 -2.96
C GLU A 26 17.52 19.78 -3.28
N PRO A 27 17.24 19.33 -4.52
CA PRO A 27 15.98 18.68 -4.80
C PRO A 27 15.91 17.48 -3.87
N MET A 28 15.17 17.63 -2.77
CA MET A 28 14.76 16.51 -1.95
C MET A 28 14.20 15.52 -2.95
N HIS A 29 14.86 14.36 -3.07
CA HIS A 29 14.20 13.21 -3.64
C HIS A 29 12.90 13.08 -2.84
N VAL A 30 11.80 13.56 -3.43
CA VAL A 30 10.49 13.07 -3.06
C VAL A 30 10.56 11.65 -3.56
N GLU A 31 11.01 10.76 -2.67
CA GLU A 31 10.87 9.33 -2.85
C GLU A 31 9.39 9.13 -3.10
N LYS A 32 9.05 8.96 -4.37
CA LYS A 32 7.69 8.67 -4.81
C LYS A 32 7.33 7.40 -4.07
N ALA A 33 6.47 7.51 -3.05
CA ALA A 33 6.01 6.36 -2.29
C ALA A 33 5.61 5.27 -3.31
N PRO A 34 6.15 4.05 -3.19
CA PRO A 34 5.75 2.97 -4.08
C PRO A 34 4.23 2.87 -4.02
N ALA A 35 3.59 2.65 -5.17
CA ALA A 35 2.15 2.52 -5.29
C ALA A 35 1.70 1.19 -4.65
N GLY A 36 1.67 1.17 -3.32
CA GLY A 36 1.21 0.03 -2.52
C GLY A 36 -0.25 0.16 -2.13
N PHE A 37 -0.82 -0.92 -1.61
CA PHE A 37 -2.16 -0.93 -1.03
C PHE A 37 -2.08 -0.98 0.51
N SER A 38 -3.17 -0.59 1.14
CA SER A 38 -3.37 -0.74 2.58
C SER A 38 -4.83 -1.08 2.85
N ILE A 39 -5.06 -2.00 3.78
CA ILE A 39 -6.39 -2.41 4.21
C ILE A 39 -6.51 -2.33 5.73
N GLU A 40 -7.74 -2.27 6.22
CA GLU A 40 -8.03 -2.44 7.64
C GLU A 40 -8.20 -3.93 7.97
N ALA A 41 -7.53 -4.44 8.98
CA ALA A 41 -7.84 -5.73 9.58
C ALA A 41 -8.48 -5.50 10.96
N ARG A 42 -9.62 -6.14 11.23
CA ARG A 42 -10.27 -6.11 12.54
C ARG A 42 -10.08 -7.45 13.23
N ILE A 43 -9.20 -7.51 14.22
CA ILE A 43 -8.88 -8.74 14.98
C ILE A 43 -9.73 -8.73 16.25
N ASP A 44 -10.69 -9.64 16.35
CA ASP A 44 -11.72 -9.66 17.41
C ASP A 44 -12.39 -8.29 17.62
N GLY A 45 -12.61 -7.57 16.51
CA GLY A 45 -13.20 -6.22 16.50
C GLY A 45 -12.23 -5.06 16.73
N ALA A 46 -10.97 -5.33 17.13
CA ALA A 46 -9.96 -4.28 17.26
C ALA A 46 -9.33 -3.95 15.90
N PRO A 47 -9.40 -2.68 15.43
CA PRO A 47 -8.85 -2.31 14.13
C PRO A 47 -7.33 -2.21 14.17
N THR A 48 -6.69 -2.68 13.11
CA THR A 48 -5.29 -2.48 12.76
C THR A 48 -5.16 -2.27 11.26
N THR A 49 -4.06 -1.68 10.81
CA THR A 49 -3.81 -1.43 9.40
C THR A 49 -2.77 -2.40 8.88
N TRP A 50 -3.07 -3.09 7.79
CA TRP A 50 -2.13 -3.95 7.07
C TRP A 50 -1.78 -3.32 5.73
N ALA A 51 -0.51 -2.95 5.57
CA ALA A 51 0.04 -2.51 4.29
C ALA A 51 0.60 -3.71 3.51
N GLU A 52 0.98 -3.49 2.25
CA GLU A 52 1.57 -4.50 1.36
C GLU A 52 2.71 -5.30 1.99
N ASP A 53 3.56 -4.69 2.81
CA ASP A 53 4.67 -5.35 3.49
C ASP A 53 4.24 -6.48 4.43
N VAL A 54 2.98 -6.48 4.89
CA VAL A 54 2.40 -7.57 5.67
C VAL A 54 2.11 -8.79 4.79
N PHE A 55 1.70 -8.55 3.54
CA PHE A 55 1.39 -9.60 2.57
C PHE A 55 2.67 -10.23 2.03
N ASP A 56 3.73 -9.44 1.82
CA ASP A 56 5.04 -9.93 1.36
C ASP A 56 5.77 -10.82 2.38
N ARG A 57 5.30 -10.89 3.63
CA ARG A 57 5.86 -11.77 4.68
C ARG A 57 5.42 -13.23 4.54
N VAL A 58 4.38 -13.51 3.77
CA VAL A 58 3.92 -14.88 3.52
C VAL A 58 4.24 -15.31 2.11
N GLU A 59 4.45 -16.61 1.93
CA GLU A 59 4.74 -17.17 0.62
C GLU A 59 3.59 -16.85 -0.36
N HIS A 60 3.96 -16.37 -1.55
CA HIS A 60 2.99 -16.06 -2.58
C HIS A 60 2.37 -17.36 -3.07
N HIS A 61 1.05 -17.41 -3.07
CA HIS A 61 0.32 -18.56 -3.53
C HIS A 61 0.40 -18.63 -5.06
N ALA A 62 1.11 -19.63 -5.57
CA ALA A 62 1.36 -19.78 -7.00
C ALA A 62 0.08 -20.14 -7.74
N VAL A 63 -0.65 -19.12 -8.19
CA VAL A 63 -1.90 -19.30 -8.94
C VAL A 63 -1.88 -18.52 -10.23
N ALA A 64 -2.30 -19.19 -11.30
CA ALA A 64 -2.50 -18.57 -12.60
C ALA A 64 -3.94 -18.08 -12.75
N ASN A 65 -4.13 -16.95 -13.43
CA ASN A 65 -5.46 -16.56 -13.87
C ASN A 65 -5.97 -17.49 -14.99
N ASN A 66 -7.22 -17.30 -15.43
CA ASN A 66 -7.84 -18.08 -16.50
C ASN A 66 -7.12 -18.02 -17.87
N ARG A 67 -6.08 -17.17 -18.02
CA ARG A 67 -5.21 -17.09 -19.21
C ARG A 67 -3.82 -17.72 -18.98
N GLY A 68 -3.62 -18.43 -17.87
CA GLY A 68 -2.35 -19.06 -17.52
C GLY A 68 -1.27 -18.09 -17.04
N GLN A 69 -1.59 -16.81 -16.82
CA GLN A 69 -0.58 -15.84 -16.35
C GLN A 69 -0.50 -15.85 -14.83
N PRO A 70 0.72 -15.87 -14.25
CA PRO A 70 0.90 -15.81 -12.81
C PRO A 70 0.31 -14.50 -12.26
N ARG A 71 -0.27 -14.60 -11.06
CA ARG A 71 -0.81 -13.46 -10.34
C ARG A 71 -0.19 -13.39 -8.96
N ASP A 72 0.06 -12.16 -8.56
CA ASP A 72 0.50 -11.83 -7.22
C ASP A 72 -0.65 -12.10 -6.25
N THR A 73 -0.58 -13.24 -5.57
CA THR A 73 -1.70 -13.87 -4.85
C THR A 73 -1.21 -14.36 -3.51
N TRP A 74 -2.02 -14.18 -2.47
CA TRP A 74 -1.75 -14.62 -1.11
C TRP A 74 -2.91 -15.44 -0.57
N SER A 75 -2.59 -16.52 0.13
CA SER A 75 -3.54 -17.31 0.91
C SER A 75 -3.95 -16.52 2.16
N LEU A 76 -5.24 -16.27 2.35
CA LEU A 76 -5.72 -15.60 3.56
C LEU A 76 -5.49 -16.46 4.80
N ARG A 77 -5.48 -17.79 4.67
CA ARG A 77 -5.17 -18.69 5.79
C ARG A 77 -3.74 -18.47 6.26
N ASP A 78 -2.78 -18.53 5.34
CA ASP A 78 -1.37 -18.41 5.68
C ASP A 78 -1.06 -17.00 6.20
N LEU A 79 -1.63 -15.97 5.55
CA LEU A 79 -1.52 -14.58 6.00
C LEU A 79 -2.02 -14.39 7.43
N VAL A 80 -3.25 -14.83 7.73
CA VAL A 80 -3.83 -14.65 9.06
C VAL A 80 -3.14 -15.50 10.10
N HIS A 81 -2.74 -16.74 9.76
CA HIS A 81 -2.00 -17.58 10.70
C HIS A 81 -0.62 -17.01 11.04
N ALA A 82 0.10 -16.44 10.06
CA ALA A 82 1.39 -15.82 10.28
C ALA A 82 1.29 -14.54 11.13
N MET A 83 0.24 -13.74 10.91
CA MET A 83 0.12 -12.42 11.55
C MET A 83 -0.64 -12.43 12.87
N VAL A 84 -1.59 -13.34 13.06
CA VAL A 84 -2.51 -13.36 14.20
C VAL A 84 -2.37 -14.63 15.04
N GLY A 85 -2.06 -15.77 14.41
CA GLY A 85 -1.83 -17.05 15.07
C GLY A 85 -2.56 -18.21 14.40
N ALA A 86 -2.13 -19.44 14.69
CA ALA A 86 -2.54 -20.65 13.97
C ALA A 86 -4.05 -21.00 14.05
N ASN A 87 -4.79 -20.44 15.01
CA ASN A 87 -6.23 -20.66 15.16
C ASN A 87 -7.09 -19.56 14.54
N ALA A 88 -6.45 -18.46 14.09
CA ALA A 88 -7.18 -17.30 13.60
C ALA A 88 -7.81 -17.56 12.23
N ARG A 89 -9.01 -17.00 12.01
CA ARG A 89 -9.75 -17.14 10.76
C ARG A 89 -10.37 -15.84 10.29
N VAL A 90 -10.46 -15.65 8.98
CA VAL A 90 -11.26 -14.57 8.39
C VAL A 90 -12.73 -14.98 8.44
N VAL A 91 -13.56 -14.13 9.04
CA VAL A 91 -15.03 -14.31 9.11
C VAL A 91 -15.77 -13.41 8.12
N ALA A 92 -15.13 -12.35 7.62
CA ALA A 92 -15.64 -11.60 6.49
C ALA A 92 -14.54 -10.89 5.71
N VAL A 93 -14.77 -10.75 4.40
CA VAL A 93 -13.99 -9.90 3.50
C VAL A 93 -14.87 -8.73 3.09
N VAL A 94 -14.34 -7.52 3.23
CA VAL A 94 -15.05 -6.28 2.93
C VAL A 94 -14.36 -5.56 1.78
N GLY A 95 -15.12 -5.29 0.74
CA GLY A 95 -14.73 -4.45 -0.39
C GLY A 95 -15.94 -3.74 -0.97
N ALA A 96 -16.10 -3.78 -2.29
CA ALA A 96 -17.32 -3.32 -2.96
C ALA A 96 -18.59 -4.03 -2.47
N THR A 97 -18.44 -5.28 -2.01
CA THR A 97 -19.45 -6.04 -1.28
C THR A 97 -18.83 -6.62 -0.01
N LYS A 98 -19.67 -6.96 0.98
CA LYS A 98 -19.23 -7.73 2.15
C LYS A 98 -19.58 -9.20 1.93
N GLN A 99 -18.58 -10.07 2.01
CA GLN A 99 -18.75 -11.52 1.96
C GLN A 99 -18.43 -12.11 3.34
N ALA A 100 -19.42 -12.74 3.97
CA ALA A 100 -19.18 -13.55 5.15
C ALA A 100 -18.52 -14.87 4.75
N ILE A 101 -17.60 -15.36 5.59
CA ILE A 101 -16.96 -16.67 5.46
C ILE A 101 -17.35 -17.49 6.69
N THR A 102 -18.08 -18.58 6.46
CA THR A 102 -18.48 -19.47 7.56
C THR A 102 -17.28 -20.31 8.02
N PRO A 103 -17.30 -20.85 9.25
CA PRO A 103 -16.24 -21.74 9.74
C PRO A 103 -16.01 -22.94 8.81
N GLU A 104 -17.07 -23.50 8.22
CA GLU A 104 -17.02 -24.64 7.31
C GLU A 104 -16.31 -24.27 6.00
N ALA A 105 -16.68 -23.13 5.39
CA ALA A 105 -16.02 -22.64 4.19
C ALA A 105 -14.55 -22.30 4.45
N TRP A 106 -14.23 -21.74 5.63
CA TRP A 106 -12.85 -21.48 6.03
C TRP A 106 -12.04 -22.77 6.21
N ALA A 107 -12.64 -23.83 6.75
CA ALA A 107 -11.96 -25.10 7.01
C ALA A 107 -11.88 -26.04 5.78
N ASP A 108 -12.61 -25.73 4.71
CA ASP A 108 -12.62 -26.56 3.50
C ASP A 108 -11.26 -26.57 2.79
N ALA A 109 -10.54 -27.69 2.89
CA ALA A 109 -9.23 -27.85 2.26
C ALA A 109 -9.27 -27.93 0.73
N SER A 110 -10.46 -28.14 0.13
CA SER A 110 -10.61 -28.17 -1.33
C SER A 110 -10.64 -26.78 -1.97
N ARG A 111 -10.82 -25.73 -1.15
CA ARG A 111 -10.84 -24.33 -1.60
C ARG A 111 -9.90 -23.50 -0.73
N THR A 112 -9.05 -22.70 -1.35
CA THR A 112 -8.16 -21.76 -0.69
C THR A 112 -8.74 -20.35 -0.82
N PRO A 113 -9.02 -19.65 0.29
CA PRO A 113 -9.40 -18.24 0.23
C PRO A 113 -8.17 -17.43 -0.13
N VAL A 114 -8.19 -16.77 -1.29
CA VAL A 114 -7.05 -16.01 -1.79
C VAL A 114 -7.42 -14.55 -2.00
N VAL A 115 -6.43 -13.69 -1.82
CA VAL A 115 -6.48 -12.30 -2.26
C VAL A 115 -5.37 -12.07 -3.25
N HIS A 116 -5.63 -11.29 -4.30
CA HIS A 116 -4.63 -10.98 -5.31
C HIS A 116 -4.69 -9.52 -5.72
N ARG A 117 -3.56 -9.02 -6.20
CA ARG A 117 -3.47 -7.68 -6.77
C ARG A 117 -4.09 -7.64 -8.16
N THR A 118 -4.95 -6.65 -8.38
CA THR A 118 -5.53 -6.36 -9.69
C THR A 118 -4.58 -5.49 -10.52
N GLY A 119 -4.78 -5.45 -11.84
CA GLY A 119 -4.00 -4.55 -12.71
C GLY A 119 -4.17 -3.05 -12.43
N ARG A 120 -5.11 -2.66 -11.56
CA ARG A 120 -5.33 -1.27 -11.11
C ARG A 120 -4.67 -0.97 -9.75
N GLY A 121 -3.97 -1.93 -9.15
CA GLY A 121 -3.30 -1.77 -7.86
C GLY A 121 -4.17 -2.12 -6.63
N GLY A 122 -5.50 -2.21 -6.79
CA GLY A 122 -6.40 -2.66 -5.72
C GLY A 122 -6.35 -4.17 -5.49
N LEU A 123 -6.91 -4.62 -4.36
CA LEU A 123 -7.03 -6.04 -4.00
C LEU A 123 -8.38 -6.63 -4.43
N LYS A 124 -8.36 -7.92 -4.76
CA LYS A 124 -9.56 -8.70 -5.04
C LYS A 124 -9.50 -10.05 -4.36
N PHE A 125 -10.58 -10.43 -3.69
CA PHE A 125 -10.73 -11.74 -3.06
C PHE A 125 -11.43 -12.72 -3.99
N ARG A 126 -11.00 -13.98 -3.93
CA ARG A 126 -11.58 -15.15 -4.60
C ARG A 126 -11.33 -16.42 -3.81
N TRP A 127 -12.07 -17.47 -4.14
CA TRP A 127 -11.69 -18.83 -3.80
C TRP A 127 -10.90 -19.44 -4.97
N ALA A 128 -9.84 -20.18 -4.65
CA ALA A 128 -9.11 -21.02 -5.59
C ALA A 128 -9.34 -22.49 -5.24
N ASP A 129 -9.61 -23.35 -6.22
CA ASP A 129 -9.70 -24.80 -5.97
C ASP A 129 -8.31 -25.44 -5.82
N ALA A 130 -8.28 -26.75 -5.53
CA ALA A 130 -7.03 -27.51 -5.40
C ALA A 130 -6.15 -27.53 -6.67
N SER A 131 -6.69 -27.18 -7.84
CA SER A 131 -5.93 -27.03 -9.10
C SER A 131 -5.40 -25.61 -9.32
N GLY A 132 -5.71 -24.69 -8.40
CA GLY A 132 -5.42 -23.26 -8.54
C GLY A 132 -6.41 -22.54 -9.47
N LYS A 133 -7.52 -23.14 -9.88
CA LYS A 133 -8.51 -22.42 -10.67
C LYS A 133 -9.32 -21.51 -9.76
N TRP A 134 -9.55 -20.27 -10.19
CA TRP A 134 -10.35 -19.31 -9.44
C TRP A 134 -11.85 -19.48 -9.70
N ASP A 135 -12.61 -19.42 -8.62
CA ASP A 135 -14.06 -19.36 -8.66
C ASP A 135 -14.56 -18.00 -9.20
N GLU A 136 -15.82 -17.99 -9.65
CA GLU A 136 -16.48 -16.77 -10.13
C GLU A 136 -16.86 -15.83 -8.99
N GLU A 137 -17.24 -16.41 -7.84
CA GLU A 137 -17.52 -15.70 -6.60
C GLU A 137 -16.31 -14.86 -6.18
N SER A 138 -16.54 -13.56 -5.98
CA SER A 138 -15.45 -12.64 -5.68
C SER A 138 -15.91 -11.36 -4.99
N VAL A 139 -15.00 -10.76 -4.22
CA VAL A 139 -15.14 -9.40 -3.67
C VAL A 139 -14.08 -8.53 -4.33
N ASN A 140 -14.52 -7.50 -5.06
CA ASN A 140 -13.63 -6.51 -5.66
C ASN A 140 -13.28 -5.41 -4.65
N ASP A 141 -12.18 -4.71 -4.89
CA ASP A 141 -11.74 -3.55 -4.11
C ASP A 141 -11.74 -3.83 -2.61
N VAL A 142 -11.06 -4.92 -2.21
CA VAL A 142 -10.96 -5.32 -0.81
C VAL A 142 -10.25 -4.21 -0.03
N VAL A 143 -10.93 -3.70 1.00
CA VAL A 143 -10.45 -2.63 1.88
C VAL A 143 -10.41 -3.06 3.34
N ALA A 144 -11.06 -4.16 3.73
CA ALA A 144 -10.93 -4.70 5.07
C ALA A 144 -11.12 -6.22 5.20
N LEU A 145 -10.56 -6.78 6.26
CA LEU A 145 -10.77 -8.15 6.73
C LEU A 145 -11.29 -8.15 8.16
N GLU A 146 -12.30 -8.97 8.44
CA GLU A 146 -12.75 -9.26 9.82
C GLU A 146 -12.21 -10.62 10.23
N ILE A 147 -11.48 -10.66 11.35
CA ILE A 147 -10.69 -11.81 11.79
C ILE A 147 -11.07 -12.14 13.24
N VAL A 148 -11.19 -13.42 13.55
CA VAL A 148 -11.34 -13.93 14.93
C VAL A 148 -10.21 -14.90 15.27
N ARG A 149 -9.82 -14.99 16.54
CA ARG A 149 -8.81 -15.95 17.05
C ARG A 149 -9.38 -17.28 17.51
#